data_AF-A0A4P9Y867-F1
#
_entry.id   AF-A0A4P9Y867-F1
#
_cell.length_a   1.000
_cell.length_b   1.000
_cell.length_c   1.000
_cell.angle_alpha   90.00
_cell.angle_beta   90.00
_cell.angle_gamma   90.00
#
_symmetry.space_group_name_H-M   'P 1'
#
loop_
_entity.id
_entity.type
_entity.pdbx_description
1 polymer ?
#
loop_
_entity_poly.entity_id
_entity_poly.type
_entity_poly.pdbx_seq_one_letter_code
_entity_poly.pdbx_strand_id
1 'polypeptide(L)' 'KPFVCDRPGCHRAFGDAPGLTRHITVTHGPRLFACKEPDCGRRFNDAAKLRRHMQMH' A
#
# COMPACT_ATOMS: atom_id res chain seq x y z
N LYS A 1 -0.74 -6.69 21.78
CA LYS A 1 -0.74 -6.83 20.30
C LYS A 1 0.64 -7.29 19.86
N PRO A 2 0.84 -8.61 19.68
CA PRO A 2 2.17 -9.17 19.48
C PRO A 2 2.74 -8.89 18.08
N PHE A 3 1.91 -8.52 17.11
CA PHE A 3 2.34 -8.30 15.72
C PHE A 3 2.61 -6.82 15.47
N VAL A 4 3.87 -6.39 15.56
CA VAL A 4 4.30 -4.99 15.39
C VAL A 4 4.86 -4.77 13.99
N CYS A 5 4.61 -3.59 13.41
CA CYS A 5 5.23 -3.19 12.15
C CYS A 5 6.69 -2.78 12.37
N ASP A 6 7.61 -3.43 11.67
CA ASP A 6 9.05 -3.19 11.78
C ASP A 6 9.54 -2.04 10.87
N ARG A 7 8.62 -1.38 10.14
CA ARG A 7 9.03 -0.33 9.20
C ARG A 7 9.46 0.94 9.94
N PRO A 8 10.61 1.55 9.55
CA PRO A 8 11.11 2.75 10.20
C PRO A 8 10.08 3.88 10.10
N GLY A 9 9.76 4.49 11.25
CA GLY A 9 8.73 5.53 11.39
C GLY A 9 7.28 5.00 11.47
N CYS A 10 7.07 3.68 11.51
CA CYS A 10 5.74 3.09 11.73
C CYS A 10 5.66 2.43 13.11
N HIS A 11 4.72 2.86 13.94
CA HIS A 11 4.52 2.34 15.30
C HIS A 11 3.23 1.53 15.44
N ARG A 12 2.69 1.00 14.34
CA ARG A 12 1.44 0.23 14.36
C ARG A 12 1.68 -1.19 14.87
N ALA A 13 0.74 -1.65 15.70
CA ALA A 13 0.67 -3.03 16.17
C ALA A 13 -0.71 -3.64 15.89
N PHE A 14 -0.78 -4.96 15.77
CA PHE A 14 -1.95 -5.75 15.41
C PHE A 14 -2.13 -6.94 16.39
N GLY A 15 -3.39 -7.39 16.52
CA GLY A 15 -3.74 -8.51 17.40
C GLY A 15 -3.43 -9.86 16.76
N ASP A 16 -3.33 -9.87 15.44
CA ASP A 16 -3.25 -11.05 14.59
C ASP A 16 -2.26 -10.81 13.42
N ALA A 17 -1.66 -11.90 12.93
CA ALA A 17 -0.70 -11.87 11.83
C ALA A 17 -1.32 -11.37 10.50
N PRO A 18 -2.55 -11.79 10.09
CA PRO A 18 -3.17 -11.29 8.86
C PRO A 18 -3.34 -9.77 8.83
N GLY A 19 -3.68 -9.16 9.97
CA GLY A 19 -3.79 -7.72 10.15
C GLY A 19 -2.47 -7.00 9.89
N LEU A 20 -1.37 -7.51 10.44
CA LEU A 20 -0.03 -6.98 10.18
C LEU A 20 0.38 -7.15 8.71
N THR A 21 0.19 -8.34 8.15
CA THR A 21 0.53 -8.62 6.74
C THR A 21 -0.22 -7.68 5.80
N ARG A 22 -1.53 -7.51 5.98
CA ARG A 22 -2.34 -6.58 5.18
C ARG A 22 -1.84 -5.15 5.33
N HIS A 23 -1.50 -4.72 6.54
CA HIS A 23 -0.94 -3.39 6.76
C HIS A 23 0.40 -3.19 6.02
N ILE A 24 1.31 -4.16 6.12
CA ILE A 24 2.60 -4.09 5.42
C ILE A 24 2.34 -3.99 3.92
N THR A 25 1.56 -4.88 3.32
CA THR A 25 1.26 -4.85 1.88
C THR A 25 0.59 -3.54 1.45
N VAL A 26 -0.35 -3.03 2.23
CA VAL A 26 -1.15 -1.85 1.86
C VAL A 26 -0.40 -0.53 2.09
N THR A 27 0.41 -0.43 3.14
CA THR A 27 1.04 0.82 3.56
C THR A 27 2.51 0.89 3.17
N HIS A 28 3.24 -0.21 3.35
CA HIS A 28 4.69 -0.28 3.14
C HIS A 28 5.11 -1.17 1.97
N GLY A 29 4.14 -1.84 1.35
CA GLY A 29 4.35 -2.72 0.23
C GLY A 29 4.82 -1.95 -1.00
N PRO A 30 5.50 -2.64 -1.91
CA PRO A 30 6.01 -2.01 -3.11
C PRO A 30 4.82 -1.47 -3.93
N ARG A 31 4.86 -0.18 -4.26
CA ARG A 31 3.93 0.42 -5.21
C ARG A 31 4.39 0.10 -6.63
N LEU A 32 4.09 -1.12 -7.04
CA LEU A 32 4.47 -1.72 -8.32
C LEU A 32 3.70 -1.12 -9.50
N PHE A 33 2.51 -0.58 -9.24
CA PHE A 33 1.60 -0.11 -10.29
C PHE A 33 1.69 1.41 -10.41
N ALA A 34 2.51 1.90 -11.34
CA ALA A 34 2.64 3.32 -11.62
C ALA A 34 1.58 3.81 -12.63
N CYS A 35 1.09 5.03 -12.43
CA CYS A 35 0.32 5.74 -13.43
C CYS A 35 1.23 6.13 -14.59
N LYS A 36 0.79 5.84 -15.82
CA LYS A 36 1.54 6.13 -17.06
C LYS A 36 1.28 7.55 -17.60
N GLU A 37 0.33 8.27 -17.02
CA GLU A 37 0.06 9.64 -17.41
C GLU A 37 1.23 10.56 -17.06
N PRO A 38 1.72 11.37 -18.01
CA PRO A 38 2.97 12.11 -17.88
C PRO A 38 2.97 13.14 -16.74
N ASP A 39 1.79 13.63 -16.34
CA ASP A 39 1.65 14.64 -15.26
C ASP A 39 1.20 14.05 -13.90
N CYS A 40 0.86 12.76 -13.84
CA CYS A 40 0.24 12.20 -12.62
C CYS A 40 1.25 11.69 -11.58
N GLY A 41 2.27 10.94 -12.01
CA GLY A 41 3.31 10.36 -11.14
C GLY A 41 2.82 9.41 -10.02
N ARG A 42 1.50 9.13 -9.93
CA ARG A 42 0.92 8.34 -8.83
C ARG A 42 1.32 6.88 -8.92
N ARG A 43 1.57 6.25 -7.77
CA ARG A 43 1.90 4.83 -7.66
C ARG A 43 0.95 4.14 -6.69
N PHE A 44 0.56 2.93 -7.07
CA PHE A 44 -0.38 2.08 -6.36
C PHE A 44 0.27 0.73 -6.08
N ASN A 45 -0.17 0.10 -5.01
CA ASN A 45 0.24 -1.25 -4.61
C ASN A 45 -0.78 -2.31 -5.00
N ASP A 46 -1.85 -1.90 -5.68
CA ASP A 46 -2.93 -2.77 -6.12
C ASP A 46 -3.37 -2.37 -7.53
N ALA A 47 -3.53 -3.36 -8.40
CA ALA A 47 -3.89 -3.15 -9.81
C ALA A 47 -5.33 -2.62 -9.97
N ALA A 48 -6.26 -3.05 -9.12
CA ALA A 48 -7.64 -2.56 -9.19
C ALA A 48 -7.73 -1.08 -8.78
N LYS A 49 -6.93 -0.66 -7.81
CA LYS A 49 -6.79 0.76 -7.45
C LYS A 49 -6.21 1.60 -8.59
N LEU A 50 -5.15 1.11 -9.26
CA LEU A 50 -4.61 1.77 -10.44
C LEU A 50 -5.68 1.89 -11.52
N ARG A 51 -6.40 0.81 -11.82
CA ARG A 51 -7.45 0.81 -12.85
C ARG A 51 -8.57 1.80 -12.54
N ARG A 52 -9.04 1.86 -11.30
CA ARG A 52 -10.05 2.85 -10.90
C ARG A 52 -9.52 4.27 -10.99
N HIS A 53 -8.26 4.49 -10.61
CA HIS A 53 -7.62 5.80 -10.75
C HIS A 53 -7.54 6.23 -12.21
N MET A 54 -7.23 5.33 -13.14
CA MET A 54 -7.22 5.60 -14.57
C MET A 54 -8.57 5.96 -15.15
N GLN A 55 -9.68 5.54 -14.53
CA GLN A 55 -11.03 5.93 -14.95
C GLN A 55 -11.42 7.35 -14.48
N MET A 56 -10.66 7.94 -13.56
CA MET A 56 -10.88 9.31 -13.06
C MET A 56 -9.94 10.33 -13.70
N HIS A 57 -8.98 9.88 -14.51
CA HIS A 57 -8.29 10.75 -15.45
C HIS A 57 -9.26 11.13 -16.57
#